data_AF-A0A9X1YMJ9-F1
#
_entry.id   AF-A0A9X1YMJ9-F1
#
_cell.length_a   1.000
_cell.length_b   1.000
_cell.length_c   1.000
_cell.angle_alpha   90.00
_cell.angle_beta   90.00
_cell.angle_gamma   90.00
#
_symmetry.space_group_name_H-M   'P 1'
#
loop_
_entity.id
_entity.type
_entity.pdbx_description
1 polymer ?
#
loop_
_entity_poly.entity_id
_entity_poly.type
_entity_poly.pdbx_seq_one_letter_code
_entity_poly.pdbx_strand_id
1 'polypeptide(L)'
;MKAQDNSTDPQHIYRQLKLGLGHELVNDGNVFELMALAQKDGNQLLATELREWQAPCSDSNDGPRPTMVPTRGFNKDNAKH
;
A
#
# COMPACT_ATOMS: atom_id res chain seq x y z
N MET A 1 16.59 -17.94 -30.82
CA MET A 1 15.27 -17.87 -30.16
C MET A 1 15.51 -17.42 -28.73
N LYS A 2 15.08 -16.22 -28.34
CA LYS A 2 15.24 -15.73 -26.97
C LYS A 2 14.32 -16.57 -26.08
N ALA A 3 14.89 -17.41 -25.22
CA ALA A 3 14.13 -17.98 -24.12
C ALA A 3 13.60 -16.79 -23.32
N GLN A 4 12.29 -16.58 -23.34
CA GLN A 4 11.66 -15.65 -22.42
C GLN A 4 11.98 -16.18 -21.03
N ASP A 5 12.72 -15.40 -20.26
CA ASP A 5 12.91 -15.64 -18.84
C ASP A 5 11.52 -15.57 -18.18
N ASN A 6 10.86 -16.72 -18.08
CA ASN A 6 9.50 -16.82 -17.52
C ASN A 6 9.47 -16.43 -16.03
N SER A 7 10.65 -16.33 -15.40
CA SER A 7 10.86 -15.82 -14.04
C SER A 7 10.37 -14.38 -13.87
N THR A 8 10.43 -13.58 -14.93
CA THR A 8 9.94 -12.19 -14.95
C THR A 8 8.54 -12.03 -15.56
N ASP A 9 7.88 -13.13 -15.94
CA ASP A 9 6.53 -13.09 -16.50
C ASP A 9 5.49 -12.68 -15.44
N PRO A 10 4.66 -11.65 -15.71
CA PRO A 10 3.65 -11.18 -14.75
C PRO A 10 2.63 -12.24 -14.34
N GLN A 11 2.26 -13.18 -15.22
CA GLN A 11 1.32 -14.27 -14.88
C GLN A 11 1.99 -15.26 -13.92
N HIS A 12 3.27 -15.55 -14.13
CA HIS A 12 4.03 -16.42 -13.26
C HIS A 12 4.22 -15.80 -11.87
N ILE A 13 4.56 -14.51 -11.81
CA ILE A 13 4.68 -13.76 -10.54
C ILE A 13 3.30 -13.70 -9.85
N TYR A 14 2.23 -13.39 -10.57
CA TYR A 14 0.87 -13.34 -10.00
C TYR A 14 0.44 -14.68 -9.35
N ARG A 15 0.79 -15.81 -9.98
CA ARG A 15 0.52 -17.14 -9.39
C ARG A 15 1.28 -17.36 -8.09
N GLN A 16 2.51 -16.87 -7.98
CA GLN A 16 3.29 -16.94 -6.73
C GLN A 16 2.69 -16.03 -5.65
N LEU A 17 2.26 -14.82 -6.02
CA LEU A 17 1.60 -13.89 -5.11
C LEU A 17 0.33 -14.49 -4.49
N LYS A 18 -0.47 -15.22 -5.28
CA LYS A 18 -1.65 -15.95 -4.76
C LYS A 18 -1.32 -17.02 -3.70
N LEU A 19 -0.06 -17.47 -3.65
CA LEU A 19 0.44 -18.42 -2.65
C LEU A 19 1.16 -17.71 -1.49
N GLY A 20 1.21 -16.37 -1.49
CA GLY A 20 1.96 -15.58 -0.50
C GLY A 20 3.48 -15.56 -0.74
N LEU A 21 3.92 -15.83 -1.98
CA LEU A 21 5.34 -15.88 -2.38
C LEU A 21 5.63 -14.86 -3.49
N GLY A 22 6.90 -14.57 -3.76
CA GLY A 22 7.29 -13.78 -4.94
C GLY A 22 7.03 -12.28 -4.82
N HIS A 23 6.81 -11.76 -3.61
CA HIS A 23 6.70 -10.32 -3.34
C HIS A 23 7.99 -9.58 -3.75
N GLU A 24 9.15 -10.25 -3.63
CA GLU A 24 10.46 -9.76 -4.08
C GLU A 24 10.60 -9.62 -5.60
N LEU A 25 9.72 -10.28 -6.37
CA LEU A 25 9.69 -10.20 -7.83
C LEU A 25 8.84 -9.03 -8.32
N VAL A 26 8.05 -8.41 -7.44
CA VAL A 26 7.26 -7.22 -7.74
C VAL A 26 8.19 -6.02 -7.88
N ASN A 27 8.03 -5.28 -8.98
CA ASN A 27 8.79 -4.09 -9.28
C ASN A 27 7.93 -3.06 -10.04
N ASP A 28 8.45 -1.85 -10.22
CA ASP A 28 7.74 -0.75 -10.88
C ASP A 28 7.31 -1.08 -12.32
N GLY A 29 8.01 -2.01 -12.97
CA GLY A 29 7.72 -2.43 -14.34
C GLY A 29 6.54 -3.39 -14.45
N ASN A 30 6.28 -4.22 -13.42
CA ASN A 30 5.25 -5.26 -13.46
C ASN A 30 4.05 -5.00 -12.53
N VAL A 31 4.18 -4.11 -11.55
CA VAL A 31 3.13 -3.88 -10.53
C VAL A 31 1.77 -3.52 -11.14
N PHE A 32 1.74 -2.75 -12.23
CA PHE A 32 0.50 -2.38 -12.92
C PHE A 32 -0.19 -3.57 -13.59
N GLU A 33 0.59 -4.46 -14.22
CA GLU A 33 0.05 -5.67 -14.84
C GLU A 33 -0.47 -6.64 -13.77
N LEU A 34 0.28 -6.82 -12.69
CA LEU A 34 -0.13 -7.66 -11.56
C LEU A 34 -1.43 -7.15 -10.91
N MET A 35 -1.57 -5.83 -10.78
CA MET A 35 -2.78 -5.20 -10.24
C MET A 35 -3.97 -5.35 -11.20
N ALA A 36 -3.74 -5.31 -12.52
CA ALA A 36 -4.80 -5.60 -13.51
C ALA A 36 -5.24 -7.07 -13.46
N LEU A 37 -4.30 -8.00 -13.25
CA LEU A 37 -4.61 -9.42 -13.08
C LEU A 37 -5.40 -9.69 -11.80
N ALA A 38 -4.99 -9.07 -10.69
CA ALA A 38 -5.72 -9.16 -9.43
C ALA A 38 -7.17 -8.68 -9.56
N GLN A 39 -7.39 -7.54 -10.24
CA GLN A 39 -8.73 -7.02 -10.50
C GLN A 39 -9.57 -7.94 -11.39
N LYS A 40 -8.97 -8.50 -12.45
CA LYS A 40 -9.65 -9.42 -13.37
C LYS A 40 -10.06 -10.74 -12.69
N ASP A 41 -9.22 -11.23 -11.78
CA ASP A 41 -9.46 -12.45 -10.98
C ASP A 41 -10.41 -12.19 -9.80
N GLY A 42 -10.75 -10.93 -9.50
CA GLY A 42 -11.57 -10.54 -8.35
C GLY A 42 -10.84 -10.55 -7.01
N ASN A 43 -9.50 -10.63 -7.02
CA ASN A 43 -8.67 -10.65 -5.82
C ASN A 43 -8.42 -9.22 -5.31
N GLN A 44 -9.43 -8.65 -4.63
CA GLN A 44 -9.38 -7.27 -4.13
C GLN A 44 -8.28 -7.04 -3.07
N LEU A 45 -7.97 -8.05 -2.27
CA LEU A 45 -6.91 -7.96 -1.26
C LEU A 45 -5.57 -7.73 -1.95
N LEU A 46 -5.21 -8.61 -2.88
CA LEU A 46 -3.94 -8.52 -3.59
C LEU A 46 -3.84 -7.23 -4.44
N ALA A 47 -4.94 -6.81 -5.05
CA ALA A 47 -4.99 -5.53 -5.76
C ALA A 47 -4.73 -4.32 -4.83
N THR A 48 -5.20 -4.40 -3.58
CA THR A 48 -4.95 -3.38 -2.55
C THR A 48 -3.49 -3.41 -2.11
N GLU A 49 -2.94 -4.58 -1.82
CA GLU A 49 -1.53 -4.73 -1.42
C GLU A 49 -0.58 -4.20 -2.50
N LEU A 50 -0.84 -4.50 -3.78
CA LEU A 50 -0.04 -3.98 -4.89
C LEU A 50 -0.17 -2.47 -5.06
N ARG A 51 -1.34 -1.88 -4.75
CA ARG A 51 -1.53 -0.43 -4.73
C ARG A 51 -0.77 0.22 -3.58
N GLU A 52 -0.79 -0.39 -2.40
CA GLU A 52 -0.04 0.11 -1.24
C GLU A 52 1.47 0.01 -1.48
N TRP A 53 1.93 -1.07 -2.11
CA TRP A 53 3.31 -1.21 -2.54
C TRP A 53 3.71 -0.11 -3.54
N GLN A 54 2.84 0.21 -4.50
CA GLN A 54 3.06 1.25 -5.51
C GLN A 54 2.92 2.67 -4.97
N ALA A 55 2.33 2.84 -3.79
CA ALA A 55 2.13 4.15 -3.22
C ALA A 55 3.50 4.81 -3.05
N PRO A 56 3.70 6.04 -3.56
CA PRO A 56 4.93 6.75 -3.27
C PRO A 56 5.03 6.83 -1.74
N CYS A 57 6.21 6.51 -1.19
CA CYS A 57 6.57 6.89 0.17
C CYS A 57 6.58 8.41 0.25
N SER A 58 5.41 9.03 0.22
CA SER A 58 5.22 10.40 0.65
C SER A 58 5.42 10.33 2.15
N ASP A 59 6.59 10.79 2.58
CA ASP A 59 6.85 11.18 3.95
C ASP A 59 5.69 12.08 4.39
N SER A 60 4.64 11.46 4.93
CA SER A 60 3.55 12.16 5.59
C SER A 60 4.03 12.62 6.99
N ASN A 61 5.30 13.05 7.08
CA ASN A 61 5.88 13.84 8.15
C ASN A 61 6.15 15.30 7.72
N ASP A 62 5.85 15.71 6.47
CA ASP A 62 5.74 17.13 6.09
C ASP A 62 4.32 17.70 6.28
N GLY A 63 3.62 17.24 7.31
CA GLY A 63 2.51 17.97 7.92
C GLY A 63 2.96 18.34 9.33
N PRO A 64 2.72 19.56 9.84
CA PRO A 64 3.23 19.93 11.15
C PRO A 64 2.77 18.90 12.17
N ARG A 65 3.75 18.21 12.75
CA ARG A 65 3.71 17.43 13.98
C ARG A 65 2.52 17.89 14.82
N PRO A 66 1.61 17.03 15.30
CA PRO A 66 0.59 17.47 16.23
C PRO A 66 1.33 17.98 17.47
N THR A 67 1.51 19.30 17.51
CA THR A 67 1.89 20.05 18.68
C THR A 67 0.76 19.75 19.65
N MET A 68 0.95 18.73 20.48
CA MET A 68 0.16 18.54 21.69
C MET A 68 0.36 19.81 22.51
N VAL A 69 -0.48 20.80 22.23
CA VAL A 69 -0.66 21.95 23.10
C VAL A 69 -1.21 21.38 24.41
N PRO A 70 -0.56 21.61 25.56
CA PRO A 70 -1.18 21.26 26.83
C PRO A 70 -2.27 22.29 27.08
N THR A 71 -3.48 22.05 26.56
CA THR A 71 -4.64 22.87 26.90
C THR A 71 -5.06 22.52 28.33
N ARG A 72 -4.38 23.10 29.32
CA ARG A 72 -4.87 23.16 30.70
C ARG A 72 -4.86 24.60 31.21
N GLY A 73 -5.53 25.46 30.44
CA GLY A 73 -6.02 26.75 30.91
C GLY A 73 -7.43 26.56 31.49
N PHE A 74 -7.55 26.81 32.79
CA PHE A 74 -8.79 26.89 33.55
C PHE A 74 -9.84 27.75 32.83
N ASN A 75 -11.05 27.23 32.64
CA ASN A 75 -12.26 28.06 32.64
C ASN A 75 -13.31 27.32 33.48
N LYS A 76 -13.42 27.78 34.73
CA LYS A 76 -14.32 27.29 35.76
C LYS A 76 -15.43 28.31 35.91
N ASP A 77 -16.48 28.23 35.10
CA ASP A 77 -17.75 28.91 35.37
C ASP A 77 -18.87 28.30 34.53
N ASN A 78 -19.51 27.25 35.05
CA ASN A 78 -20.97 27.17 35.07
C ASN A 78 -21.46 25.97 35.90
N ALA A 79 -21.69 26.17 37.19
CA ALA A 79 -22.53 25.25 37.98
C ALA A 79 -23.20 25.97 39.16
N LYS A 80 -24.45 26.40 38.92
CA LYS A 80 -25.63 26.40 39.81
C LYS A 80 -25.43 26.89 41.28
N HIS A 81 -26.00 28.05 41.62
CA HIS A 81 -26.99 28.22 42.70
C HIS A 81 -27.74 29.54 42.51
#